data_AF-A0A3M8BEX8-F1
#
_entry.id   AF-A0A3M8BEX8-F1
#
_cell.length_a   1.000
_cell.length_b   1.000
_cell.length_c   1.000
_cell.angle_alpha   90.00
_cell.angle_beta   90.00
_cell.angle_gamma   90.00
#
_symmetry.space_group_name_H-M   'P 1'
#
loop_
_entity.id
_entity.type
_entity.pdbx_description
1 polymer ?
#
loop_
_entity_poly.entity_id
_entity_poly.type
_entity_poly.pdbx_seq_one_letter_code
_entity_poly.pdbx_strand_id
1 'polypeptide(L)'
;MKKLNWSYYELLTAVYDTYFEYKDENFSDYEALARTTYDFELSMNEGEVEKAAIYIALARIALTHSKISVRSKEIMREVLANLNVNHIREHLSTEEVEDLLERRDYILRQFDNNTLPLNHDPRARWYYHELTKEVKVYFDNVISVTSSEEIAHKVLKRFERDCKNTLSENITIKVTLAEILINKGINAQEELNNIKHELKQFNIEDVGQQLSEEEKEDLARRIKSLLINI
;
A
#
# COMPACT_ATOMS: atom_id res chain seq x y z
N MET A 1 -31.23 -3.69 -24.76
CA MET A 1 -30.30 -3.41 -23.64
C MET A 1 -29.41 -4.62 -23.48
N LYS A 2 -28.08 -4.43 -23.56
CA LYS A 2 -27.13 -5.44 -23.11
C LYS A 2 -27.32 -5.54 -21.60
N LYS A 3 -27.65 -6.73 -21.09
CA LYS A 3 -27.83 -6.94 -19.66
C LYS A 3 -26.44 -6.79 -19.02
N LEU A 4 -26.31 -6.02 -17.96
CA LEU A 4 -25.09 -6.05 -17.15
C LEU A 4 -24.82 -7.50 -16.76
N ASN A 5 -23.57 -7.97 -16.93
CA ASN A 5 -23.18 -9.31 -16.49
C ASN A 5 -23.08 -9.41 -14.96
N TRP A 6 -23.07 -8.26 -14.27
CA TRP A 6 -22.90 -8.12 -12.82
C TRP A 6 -23.83 -7.03 -12.30
N SER A 7 -24.44 -7.22 -11.12
CA SER A 7 -25.14 -6.15 -10.43
C SER A 7 -24.16 -5.11 -9.86
N TYR A 8 -24.69 -3.93 -9.52
CA TYR A 8 -23.93 -2.85 -8.88
C TYR A 8 -23.15 -3.33 -7.65
N TYR A 9 -23.84 -4.02 -6.72
CA TYR A 9 -23.21 -4.51 -5.50
C TYR A 9 -22.25 -5.67 -5.74
N GLU A 10 -22.53 -6.56 -6.70
CA GLU A 10 -21.58 -7.63 -7.06
C GLU A 10 -20.25 -7.05 -7.57
N LEU A 11 -20.28 -5.98 -8.38
CA LEU A 11 -19.05 -5.32 -8.82
C LEU A 11 -18.28 -4.65 -7.69
N LEU A 12 -18.99 -3.98 -6.77
CA LEU A 12 -18.35 -3.40 -5.59
C LEU A 12 -17.62 -4.48 -4.78
N THR A 13 -18.32 -5.56 -4.47
CA THR A 13 -17.78 -6.68 -3.69
C THR A 13 -16.61 -7.33 -4.41
N ALA A 14 -16.72 -7.60 -5.71
CA ALA A 14 -15.66 -8.23 -6.48
C ALA A 14 -14.36 -7.41 -6.48
N VAL A 15 -14.45 -6.08 -6.54
CA VAL A 15 -13.26 -5.21 -6.45
C VAL A 15 -12.59 -5.32 -5.09
N TYR A 16 -13.36 -5.37 -3.99
CA TYR A 16 -12.78 -5.56 -2.65
C TYR A 16 -12.16 -6.96 -2.50
N ASP A 17 -12.88 -8.00 -2.91
CA ASP A 17 -12.42 -9.38 -2.80
C ASP A 17 -11.11 -9.58 -3.56
N THR A 18 -11.04 -9.14 -4.82
CA THR A 18 -9.81 -9.20 -5.63
C THR A 18 -8.67 -8.38 -5.00
N TYR A 19 -8.95 -7.21 -4.43
CA TYR A 19 -7.93 -6.45 -3.71
C TYR A 19 -7.37 -7.21 -2.51
N PHE A 20 -8.23 -7.83 -1.70
CA PHE A 20 -7.82 -8.59 -0.53
C PHE A 20 -7.12 -9.92 -0.89
N GLU A 21 -7.50 -10.57 -1.99
CA GLU A 21 -6.75 -11.71 -2.54
C GLU A 21 -5.29 -11.33 -2.81
N TYR A 22 -5.04 -10.17 -3.44
CA TYR A 22 -3.67 -9.69 -3.63
C TYR A 22 -2.96 -9.36 -2.31
N LYS A 23 -3.68 -8.82 -1.31
CA LYS A 23 -3.10 -8.59 0.02
C LYS A 23 -2.67 -9.91 0.68
N ASP A 24 -3.47 -10.97 0.54
CA ASP A 24 -3.16 -12.32 1.04
C ASP A 24 -1.96 -12.93 0.29
N GLU A 25 -1.79 -12.58 -0.99
CA GLU A 25 -0.59 -12.88 -1.78
C GLU A 25 0.61 -11.97 -1.47
N ASN A 26 0.60 -11.25 -0.35
CA ASN A 26 1.72 -10.44 0.14
C ASN A 26 2.03 -9.17 -0.69
N PHE A 27 1.06 -8.66 -1.46
CA PHE A 27 1.22 -7.41 -2.19
C PHE A 27 1.13 -6.22 -1.22
N SER A 28 1.95 -5.20 -1.49
CA SER A 28 1.78 -3.88 -0.84
C SER A 28 0.43 -3.26 -1.20
N ASP A 29 -0.03 -2.29 -0.40
CA ASP A 29 -1.29 -1.58 -0.68
C ASP A 29 -1.34 -1.00 -2.10
N TYR A 30 -0.22 -0.42 -2.55
CA TYR A 30 -0.09 0.15 -3.89
C TYR A 30 -0.16 -0.93 -4.98
N GLU A 31 0.58 -2.03 -4.82
CA GLU A 31 0.59 -3.11 -5.83
C GLU A 31 -0.76 -3.81 -5.92
N ALA A 32 -1.41 -4.10 -4.79
CA ALA A 32 -2.72 -4.71 -4.76
C ALA A 32 -3.74 -3.84 -5.49
N LEU A 33 -3.80 -2.53 -5.19
CA LEU A 33 -4.70 -1.61 -5.87
C LEU A 33 -4.42 -1.51 -7.38
N ALA A 34 -3.15 -1.47 -7.78
CA ALA A 34 -2.77 -1.42 -9.19
C ALA A 34 -3.17 -2.70 -9.95
N ARG A 35 -3.00 -3.86 -9.33
CA ARG A 35 -3.42 -5.15 -9.92
C ARG A 35 -4.93 -5.27 -10.02
N THR A 36 -5.66 -4.93 -8.96
CA THR A 36 -7.12 -4.88 -9.01
C THR A 36 -7.61 -3.91 -10.09
N THR A 37 -7.00 -2.74 -10.22
CA THR A 37 -7.37 -1.78 -11.29
C THR A 37 -7.18 -2.41 -12.68
N TYR A 38 -6.08 -3.13 -12.89
CA TYR A 38 -5.78 -3.79 -14.16
C TYR A 38 -6.78 -4.91 -14.48
N ASP A 39 -7.12 -5.75 -13.51
CA ASP A 39 -8.05 -6.88 -13.71
C ASP A 39 -9.47 -6.42 -14.08
N PHE A 40 -9.86 -5.23 -13.62
CA PHE A 40 -11.17 -4.64 -13.89
C PHE A 40 -11.17 -3.64 -15.06
N GLU A 41 -10.04 -3.42 -15.76
CA GLU A 41 -9.94 -2.44 -16.85
C GLU A 41 -10.96 -2.71 -17.96
N LEU A 42 -11.15 -3.98 -18.34
CA LEU A 42 -12.15 -4.34 -19.35
C LEU A 42 -13.58 -4.07 -18.86
N SER A 43 -13.89 -4.42 -17.61
CA SER A 43 -15.20 -4.19 -16.99
C SER A 43 -15.54 -2.70 -16.90
N MET A 44 -14.56 -1.83 -16.58
CA MET A 44 -14.76 -0.37 -16.59
C MET A 44 -15.14 0.18 -17.97
N ASN A 45 -14.83 -0.54 -19.04
CA ASN A 45 -15.15 -0.15 -20.42
C ASN A 45 -16.50 -0.73 -20.91
N GLU A 46 -17.20 -1.55 -20.13
CA GLU A 46 -18.48 -2.15 -20.53
C GLU A 46 -19.65 -1.16 -20.43
N GLY A 47 -19.58 -0.21 -19.51
CA GLY A 47 -20.64 0.78 -19.29
C GLY A 47 -20.35 1.76 -18.16
N GLU A 48 -21.22 2.77 -18.06
CA GLU A 48 -21.06 3.85 -17.07
C GLU A 48 -21.31 3.37 -15.64
N VAL A 49 -22.19 2.38 -15.45
CA VAL A 49 -22.48 1.79 -14.13
C VAL A 49 -21.26 1.03 -13.62
N GLU A 50 -20.67 0.19 -14.46
CA GLU A 50 -19.50 -0.61 -14.14
C GLU A 50 -18.32 0.30 -13.79
N LYS A 51 -18.06 1.28 -14.66
CA LYS A 51 -17.05 2.30 -14.42
C LYS A 51 -17.26 2.99 -13.07
N ALA A 52 -18.47 3.48 -12.80
CA ALA A 52 -18.78 4.18 -11.56
C ALA A 52 -18.57 3.30 -10.32
N ALA A 53 -19.11 2.07 -10.32
CA ALA A 53 -18.99 1.13 -9.21
C ALA A 53 -17.51 0.80 -8.93
N ILE A 54 -16.76 0.44 -9.96
CA ILE A 54 -15.36 0.05 -9.83
C ILE A 54 -14.51 1.23 -9.32
N TYR A 55 -14.65 2.42 -9.91
CA TYR A 55 -13.89 3.59 -9.45
C TYR A 55 -14.27 4.03 -8.03
N ILE A 56 -15.53 3.86 -7.60
CA ILE A 56 -15.94 4.09 -6.22
C ILE A 56 -15.23 3.11 -5.28
N ALA A 57 -15.22 1.82 -5.60
CA ALA A 57 -14.57 0.81 -4.77
C ALA A 57 -13.05 1.04 -4.70
N LEU A 58 -12.38 1.23 -5.85
CA LEU A 58 -10.94 1.52 -5.90
C LEU A 58 -10.57 2.79 -5.12
N ALA A 59 -11.34 3.87 -5.27
CA ALA A 59 -11.08 5.10 -4.53
C ALA A 59 -11.32 4.92 -3.03
N ARG A 60 -12.34 4.15 -2.64
CA ARG A 60 -12.59 3.85 -1.23
C ARG A 60 -11.47 3.04 -0.60
N ILE A 61 -10.90 2.07 -1.32
CA ILE A 61 -9.69 1.33 -0.92
C ILE A 61 -8.49 2.29 -0.82
N ALA A 62 -8.28 3.14 -1.83
CA ALA A 62 -7.16 4.09 -1.81
C ALA A 62 -7.22 5.05 -0.61
N LEU A 63 -8.42 5.40 -0.15
CA LEU A 63 -8.61 6.23 1.05
C LEU A 63 -8.25 5.52 2.37
N THR A 64 -8.10 4.19 2.38
CA THR A 64 -7.64 3.44 3.57
C THR A 64 -6.13 3.30 3.63
N HIS A 65 -5.42 3.63 2.56
CA HIS A 65 -3.95 3.57 2.50
C HIS A 65 -3.32 4.69 3.32
N SER A 66 -2.08 4.47 3.78
CA SER A 66 -1.35 5.51 4.52
C SER A 66 -0.91 6.69 3.66
N LYS A 67 -0.75 6.47 2.34
CA LYS A 67 -0.55 7.51 1.33
C LYS A 67 -1.33 7.14 0.07
N ILE A 68 -1.61 8.14 -0.76
CA ILE A 68 -2.22 7.93 -2.08
C ILE A 68 -1.30 8.45 -3.18
N SER A 69 -1.11 7.67 -4.23
CA SER A 69 -0.41 8.15 -5.45
C SER A 69 -1.14 9.37 -6.02
N VAL A 70 -0.38 10.44 -6.30
CA VAL A 70 -0.92 11.67 -6.92
C VAL A 70 -1.70 11.33 -8.18
N ARG A 71 -1.09 10.55 -9.08
CA ARG A 71 -1.69 10.17 -10.36
C ARG A 71 -2.98 9.37 -10.17
N SER A 72 -2.96 8.41 -9.24
CA SER A 72 -4.14 7.58 -8.97
C SER A 72 -5.28 8.43 -8.42
N LYS A 73 -4.99 9.35 -7.49
CA LYS A 73 -5.97 10.31 -6.95
C LYS A 73 -6.58 11.18 -8.05
N GLU A 74 -5.74 11.75 -8.91
CA GLU A 74 -6.18 12.63 -10.01
C GLU A 74 -7.10 11.91 -10.99
N ILE A 75 -6.72 10.72 -11.45
CA ILE A 75 -7.53 9.90 -12.37
C ILE A 75 -8.88 9.54 -11.72
N MET A 76 -8.87 9.01 -10.50
CA MET A 76 -10.10 8.62 -9.80
C MET A 76 -11.01 9.83 -9.59
N ARG A 77 -10.46 10.98 -9.20
CA ARG A 77 -11.20 12.22 -9.02
C ARG A 77 -11.83 12.70 -10.32
N GLU A 78 -11.06 12.72 -11.41
CA GLU A 78 -11.54 13.14 -12.72
C GLU A 78 -12.68 12.25 -13.21
N VAL A 79 -12.53 10.92 -13.10
CA VAL A 79 -13.56 9.97 -13.51
C VAL A 79 -14.82 10.16 -12.69
N LEU A 80 -14.72 10.19 -11.36
CA LEU A 80 -15.87 10.29 -10.48
C LEU A 80 -16.61 11.63 -10.62
N ALA A 81 -15.88 12.73 -10.85
CA ALA A 81 -16.48 14.05 -11.06
C ALA A 81 -17.27 14.16 -12.38
N ASN A 82 -16.90 13.36 -13.39
CA ASN A 82 -17.45 13.44 -14.75
C ASN A 82 -18.39 12.27 -15.12
N LEU A 83 -18.90 11.54 -14.14
CA LEU A 83 -19.83 10.43 -14.39
C LEU A 83 -21.11 10.91 -15.09
N ASN A 84 -21.58 10.14 -16.08
CA ASN A 84 -22.87 10.38 -16.73
C ASN A 84 -24.02 9.83 -15.88
N VAL A 85 -24.44 10.61 -14.88
CA VAL A 85 -25.50 10.24 -13.93
C VAL A 85 -26.83 9.92 -14.61
N ASN A 86 -27.15 10.57 -15.74
CA ASN A 86 -28.39 10.28 -16.46
C ASN A 86 -28.37 8.86 -17.04
N HIS A 87 -27.25 8.44 -17.61
CA HIS A 87 -27.10 7.07 -18.10
C HIS A 87 -27.11 6.03 -16.95
N ILE A 88 -26.52 6.36 -15.80
CA ILE A 88 -26.58 5.49 -14.61
C ILE A 88 -28.02 5.28 -14.14
N ARG A 89 -28.85 6.33 -14.13
CA ARG A 89 -30.28 6.27 -13.75
C ARG A 89 -31.14 5.40 -14.66
N GLU A 90 -30.71 5.17 -15.89
CA GLU A 90 -31.42 4.28 -16.83
C GLU A 90 -31.21 2.79 -16.51
N HIS A 91 -30.20 2.45 -15.69
CA HIS A 91 -29.72 1.08 -15.48
C HIS A 91 -29.81 0.61 -14.03
N LEU A 92 -29.88 1.54 -13.08
CA LEU A 92 -29.94 1.26 -11.64
C LEU A 92 -31.30 1.63 -11.05
N SER A 93 -31.65 0.99 -9.94
CA SER A 93 -32.77 1.43 -9.11
C SER A 93 -32.49 2.79 -8.46
N THR A 94 -33.55 3.48 -8.02
CA THR A 94 -33.40 4.76 -7.31
C THR A 94 -32.50 4.65 -6.09
N GLU A 95 -32.65 3.59 -5.29
CA GLU A 95 -31.84 3.34 -4.10
C GLU A 95 -30.36 3.15 -4.44
N GLU A 96 -30.04 2.37 -5.47
CA GLU A 96 -28.66 2.15 -5.93
C GLU A 96 -28.03 3.43 -6.49
N VAL A 97 -28.79 4.26 -7.20
CA VAL A 97 -28.31 5.57 -7.66
C VAL A 97 -28.00 6.47 -6.47
N GLU A 98 -28.85 6.51 -5.45
CA GLU A 98 -28.64 7.32 -4.25
C GLU A 98 -27.38 6.89 -3.48
N ASP A 99 -27.20 5.59 -3.23
CA ASP A 99 -26.00 5.04 -2.59
C ASP A 99 -24.72 5.33 -3.40
N LEU A 100 -24.77 5.15 -4.73
CA LEU A 100 -23.64 5.45 -5.62
C LEU A 100 -23.23 6.93 -5.53
N LEU A 101 -24.19 7.85 -5.60
CA LEU A 101 -23.93 9.28 -5.55
C LEU A 101 -23.42 9.70 -4.16
N GLU A 102 -23.96 9.14 -3.08
CA GLU A 102 -23.48 9.39 -1.72
C GLU A 102 -22.01 8.97 -1.55
N ARG A 103 -21.66 7.76 -2.01
CA ARG A 103 -20.28 7.25 -1.96
C ARG A 103 -19.34 8.12 -2.79
N ARG A 104 -19.74 8.47 -4.02
CA ARG A 104 -18.98 9.36 -4.90
C ARG A 104 -18.71 10.70 -4.22
N ASP A 105 -19.74 11.33 -3.67
CA ASP A 105 -19.62 12.65 -3.07
C ASP A 105 -18.77 12.62 -1.80
N TYR A 106 -18.89 11.55 -1.00
CA TYR A 106 -17.99 11.31 0.11
C TYR A 106 -16.53 11.22 -0.35
N ILE A 107 -16.23 10.41 -1.38
CA ILE A 107 -14.88 10.23 -1.91
C ILE A 107 -14.30 11.56 -2.42
N LEU A 108 -15.06 12.30 -3.23
CA LEU A 108 -14.62 13.59 -3.77
C LEU A 108 -14.30 14.58 -2.64
N ARG A 109 -15.14 14.64 -1.59
CA ARG A 109 -14.84 15.45 -0.40
C ARG A 109 -13.55 15.01 0.30
N GLN A 110 -13.31 13.71 0.45
CA GLN A 110 -12.07 13.23 1.08
C GLN A 110 -10.83 13.58 0.24
N PHE A 111 -10.93 13.49 -1.08
CA PHE A 111 -9.85 13.90 -1.98
C PHE A 111 -9.57 15.40 -1.90
N ASP A 112 -10.59 16.24 -1.79
CA ASP A 112 -10.44 17.69 -1.70
C ASP A 112 -9.92 18.14 -0.31
N ASN A 113 -10.22 17.39 0.75
CA ASN A 113 -9.79 17.73 2.12
C ASN A 113 -8.28 17.57 2.37
N ASN A 114 -7.52 16.96 1.44
CA ASN A 114 -6.05 16.80 1.50
C ASN A 114 -5.49 16.24 2.82
N THR A 115 -6.30 15.45 3.55
CA THR A 115 -5.89 14.87 4.84
C THR A 115 -4.95 13.67 4.68
N LEU A 116 -4.94 13.04 3.51
CA LEU A 116 -4.06 11.92 3.20
C LEU A 116 -2.78 12.41 2.53
N PRO A 117 -1.59 12.03 3.05
CA PRO A 117 -0.32 12.35 2.40
C PRO A 117 -0.28 11.79 0.97
N LEU A 118 0.34 12.56 0.08
CA LEU A 118 0.52 12.17 -1.31
C LEU A 118 1.84 11.43 -1.48
N ASN A 119 1.81 10.34 -2.25
CA ASN A 119 3.01 9.69 -2.74
C ASN A 119 3.38 10.25 -4.11
N HIS A 120 4.57 10.85 -4.18
CA HIS A 120 5.15 11.39 -5.41
C HIS A 120 6.11 10.41 -6.10
N ASP A 121 6.55 9.34 -5.42
CA ASP A 121 7.47 8.35 -5.98
C ASP A 121 6.70 7.16 -6.58
N PRO A 122 6.71 6.97 -7.91
CA PRO A 122 6.03 5.85 -8.56
C PRO A 122 6.71 4.48 -8.33
N ARG A 123 7.90 4.45 -7.71
CA ARG A 123 8.69 3.23 -7.47
C ARG A 123 8.51 2.66 -6.08
N ALA A 124 8.21 3.50 -5.09
CA ALA A 124 7.96 3.06 -3.72
C ALA A 124 6.69 2.20 -3.70
N ARG A 125 6.83 0.92 -3.34
CA ARG A 125 5.70 -0.01 -3.29
C ARG A 125 5.11 -0.05 -1.89
N TRP A 126 5.99 0.01 -0.89
CA TRP A 126 5.60 0.08 0.50
C TRP A 126 5.75 1.49 1.06
N TYR A 127 4.79 1.91 1.87
CA TYR A 127 4.93 3.12 2.67
C TYR A 127 5.72 2.84 3.95
N TYR A 128 6.47 3.83 4.45
CA TYR A 128 7.43 3.65 5.56
C TYR A 128 6.87 2.92 6.79
N HIS A 129 5.72 3.38 7.29
CA HIS A 129 5.06 2.78 8.45
C HIS A 129 4.38 1.44 8.12
N GLU A 130 3.85 1.29 6.91
CA GLU A 130 3.29 0.03 6.41
C GLU A 130 4.37 -1.05 6.37
N LEU A 131 5.53 -0.75 5.79
CA LEU A 131 6.67 -1.66 5.71
C LEU A 131 7.20 -2.05 7.09
N THR A 132 7.34 -1.07 7.98
CA THR A 132 7.76 -1.34 9.37
C THR A 132 6.79 -2.29 10.07
N LYS A 133 5.47 -2.12 9.86
CA LYS A 133 4.44 -3.01 10.40
C LYS A 133 4.51 -4.39 9.77
N GLU A 134 4.64 -4.47 8.45
CA GLU A 134 4.67 -5.73 7.71
C GLU A 134 5.88 -6.60 8.10
N VAL A 135 7.07 -5.99 8.23
CA VAL A 135 8.26 -6.70 8.70
C VAL A 135 8.03 -7.29 10.10
N LYS A 136 7.39 -6.55 11.01
CA LYS A 136 7.06 -7.04 12.36
C LYS A 136 6.06 -8.19 12.33
N VAL A 137 4.98 -8.05 11.56
CA VAL A 137 3.95 -9.10 11.42
C VAL A 137 4.56 -10.37 10.85
N TYR A 138 5.32 -10.26 9.76
CA TYR A 138 5.98 -11.42 9.16
C TYR A 138 6.96 -12.07 10.14
N PHE A 139 7.78 -11.26 10.83
CA PHE A 139 8.71 -11.74 11.84
C PHE A 139 7.99 -12.53 12.95
N ASP A 140 6.91 -11.97 13.52
CA ASP A 140 6.16 -12.62 14.60
C ASP A 140 5.47 -13.92 14.13
N ASN A 141 5.13 -14.02 12.85
CA ASN A 141 4.58 -15.26 12.26
C ASN A 141 5.64 -16.36 12.09
N VAL A 142 6.91 -16.00 11.86
CA VAL A 142 7.97 -16.99 11.59
C VAL A 142 8.81 -17.35 12.80
N ILE A 143 8.83 -16.54 13.86
CA ILE A 143 9.68 -16.77 15.03
C ILE A 143 9.38 -18.07 15.78
N SER A 144 8.12 -18.50 15.82
CA SER A 144 7.73 -19.74 16.52
C SER A 144 8.11 -21.01 15.76
N VAL A 145 8.42 -20.91 14.47
CA VAL A 145 8.61 -22.04 13.55
C VAL A 145 9.97 -22.03 12.84
N THR A 146 10.85 -21.11 13.20
CA THR A 146 12.18 -20.93 12.59
C THR A 146 13.23 -20.86 13.68
N SER A 147 14.41 -21.43 13.45
CA SER A 147 15.51 -21.32 14.42
C SER A 147 15.94 -19.86 14.57
N SER A 148 16.50 -19.51 15.73
CA SER A 148 17.05 -18.17 16.00
C SER A 148 18.16 -17.79 15.02
N GLU A 149 18.89 -18.78 14.50
CA GLU A 149 20.01 -18.60 13.57
C GLU A 149 19.52 -18.31 12.14
N GLU A 150 18.35 -18.82 11.75
CA GLU A 150 17.83 -18.68 10.37
C GLU A 150 16.81 -17.55 10.22
N ILE A 151 16.27 -17.03 11.33
CA ILE A 151 15.14 -16.09 11.29
C ILE A 151 15.48 -14.80 10.55
N ALA A 152 16.68 -14.24 10.75
CA ALA A 152 17.12 -13.03 10.10
C ALA A 152 17.20 -13.23 8.57
N HIS A 153 17.83 -14.33 8.13
CA HIS A 153 17.90 -14.71 6.73
C HIS A 153 16.49 -14.89 6.11
N LYS A 154 15.59 -15.57 6.81
CA LYS A 154 14.22 -15.83 6.34
C LYS A 154 13.43 -14.54 6.13
N VAL A 155 13.54 -13.59 7.06
CA VAL A 155 12.91 -12.27 6.94
C VAL A 155 13.51 -11.50 5.77
N LEU A 156 14.84 -11.39 5.68
CA LEU A 156 15.49 -10.68 4.56
C LEU A 156 15.14 -11.28 3.20
N LYS A 157 15.04 -12.61 3.11
CA LYS A 157 14.65 -13.32 1.89
C LYS A 157 13.22 -13.00 1.47
N ARG A 158 12.27 -12.90 2.42
CA ARG A 158 10.88 -12.53 2.13
C ARG A 158 10.77 -11.13 1.51
N PHE A 159 11.60 -10.19 1.94
CA PHE A 159 11.60 -8.81 1.46
C PHE A 159 12.71 -8.50 0.45
N GLU A 160 13.41 -9.52 -0.09
CA GLU A 160 14.57 -9.31 -0.96
C GLU A 160 14.21 -8.49 -2.21
N ARG A 161 13.00 -8.72 -2.76
CA ARG A 161 12.46 -7.96 -3.88
C ARG A 161 12.28 -6.49 -3.51
N ASP A 162 11.72 -6.22 -2.34
CA ASP A 162 11.42 -4.86 -1.87
C ASP A 162 12.72 -4.11 -1.55
N CYS A 163 13.72 -4.77 -0.97
CA CYS A 163 15.08 -4.22 -0.79
C CYS A 163 15.77 -3.81 -2.11
N LYS A 164 15.35 -4.37 -3.25
CA LYS A 164 15.89 -4.02 -4.58
C LYS A 164 15.10 -2.90 -5.27
N ASN A 165 13.89 -2.59 -4.81
CA ASN A 165 13.03 -1.58 -5.43
C ASN A 165 13.50 -0.17 -5.10
N THR A 166 13.67 0.15 -3.81
CA THR A 166 14.10 1.47 -3.36
C THR A 166 15.08 1.40 -2.20
N LEU A 167 15.90 2.46 -2.05
CA LEU A 167 16.86 2.56 -0.96
C LEU A 167 16.17 2.68 0.40
N SER A 168 15.08 3.45 0.47
CA SER A 168 14.26 3.61 1.68
C SER A 168 13.68 2.29 2.17
N GLU A 169 13.12 1.45 1.28
CA GLU A 169 12.56 0.16 1.64
C GLU A 169 13.65 -0.74 2.22
N ASN A 170 14.79 -0.86 1.54
CA ASN A 170 15.95 -1.66 1.99
C ASN A 170 16.40 -1.27 3.40
N ILE A 171 16.67 0.01 3.63
CA ILE A 171 17.17 0.49 4.92
C ILE A 171 16.10 0.37 6.00
N THR A 172 14.83 0.66 5.69
CA THR A 172 13.72 0.51 6.64
C THR A 172 13.55 -0.94 7.09
N ILE A 173 13.63 -1.90 6.17
CA ILE A 173 13.56 -3.34 6.50
C ILE A 173 14.71 -3.73 7.42
N LYS A 174 15.94 -3.36 7.08
CA LYS A 174 17.14 -3.72 7.86
C LYS A 174 17.14 -3.11 9.26
N VAL A 175 16.78 -1.82 9.37
CA VAL A 175 16.62 -1.14 10.66
C VAL A 175 15.55 -1.83 11.50
N THR A 176 14.38 -2.10 10.92
CA THR A 176 13.28 -2.76 11.63
C THR A 176 13.66 -4.16 12.10
N LEU A 177 14.29 -4.96 11.24
CA LEU A 177 14.75 -6.30 11.60
C LEU A 177 15.79 -6.24 12.73
N ALA A 178 16.79 -5.37 12.64
CA ALA A 178 17.82 -5.24 13.68
C ALA A 178 17.22 -4.82 15.04
N GLU A 179 16.29 -3.87 15.06
CA GLU A 179 15.57 -3.49 16.28
C GLU A 179 14.85 -4.68 16.91
N ILE A 180 14.15 -5.49 16.10
CA ILE A 180 13.43 -6.65 16.61
C ILE A 180 14.38 -7.70 17.18
N LEU A 181 15.47 -8.02 16.46
CA LEU A 181 16.46 -9.02 16.89
C LEU A 181 17.08 -8.64 18.24
N ILE A 182 17.49 -7.37 18.40
CA ILE A 182 18.07 -6.85 19.65
C ILE A 182 17.03 -6.90 20.78
N ASN A 183 15.83 -6.38 20.53
CA ASN A 183 14.79 -6.29 21.56
C ASN A 183 14.32 -7.67 22.05
N LYS A 184 14.36 -8.69 21.18
CA LYS A 184 14.01 -10.07 21.54
C LYS A 184 15.19 -10.92 21.98
N GLY A 185 16.41 -10.35 22.04
CA GLY A 185 17.61 -11.06 22.48
C GLY A 185 18.01 -12.23 21.58
N ILE A 186 17.78 -12.13 20.27
CA ILE A 186 18.03 -13.21 19.31
C ILE A 186 19.48 -13.16 18.85
N ASN A 187 20.15 -14.32 18.91
CA ASN A 187 21.54 -14.45 18.50
C ASN A 187 21.67 -14.50 16.96
N ALA A 188 21.83 -13.32 16.35
CA ALA A 188 22.03 -13.13 14.90
C ALA A 188 23.19 -12.15 14.64
N GLN A 189 24.34 -12.40 15.27
CA GLN A 189 25.45 -11.44 15.31
C GLN A 189 26.03 -11.14 13.92
N GLU A 190 26.06 -12.14 13.03
CA GLU A 190 26.56 -11.96 11.67
C GLU A 190 25.67 -10.97 10.88
N GLU A 191 24.36 -11.19 10.88
CA GLU A 191 23.41 -10.30 10.22
C GLU A 191 23.38 -8.90 10.84
N LEU A 192 23.43 -8.81 12.17
CA LEU A 192 23.50 -7.51 12.86
C LEU A 192 24.77 -6.73 12.48
N ASN A 193 25.91 -7.41 12.35
CA ASN A 193 27.16 -6.79 11.90
C ASN A 193 27.07 -6.31 10.44
N ASN A 194 26.46 -7.11 9.56
CA ASN A 194 26.26 -6.76 8.16
C ASN A 194 25.35 -5.52 8.04
N ILE A 195 24.22 -5.50 8.75
CA ILE A 195 23.32 -4.34 8.81
C ILE A 195 24.06 -3.12 9.35
N LYS A 196 24.80 -3.26 10.47
CA LYS A 196 25.59 -2.15 11.05
C LYS A 196 26.60 -1.58 10.07
N HIS A 197 27.26 -2.41 9.27
CA HIS A 197 28.23 -1.94 8.27
C HIS A 197 27.56 -1.05 7.22
N GLU A 198 26.41 -1.49 6.69
CA GLU A 198 25.65 -0.71 5.72
C GLU A 198 25.11 0.60 6.32
N LEU A 199 24.53 0.54 7.52
CA LEU A 199 23.97 1.72 8.17
C LEU A 199 25.00 2.81 8.48
N LYS A 200 26.28 2.46 8.66
CA LYS A 200 27.37 3.43 8.85
C LYS A 200 27.72 4.21 7.58
N GLN A 201 27.48 3.61 6.42
CA GLN A 201 27.78 4.22 5.12
C GLN A 201 26.57 4.94 4.53
N PHE A 202 25.37 4.64 5.06
CA PHE A 202 24.12 5.20 4.60
C PHE A 202 23.98 6.68 4.94
N ASN A 203 23.61 7.48 3.94
CA ASN A 203 23.23 8.87 4.08
C ASN A 203 21.72 9.02 3.84
N ILE A 204 21.01 9.62 4.80
CA ILE A 204 19.54 9.78 4.74
C ILE A 204 19.11 10.64 3.53
N GLU A 205 19.95 11.56 3.09
CA GLU A 205 19.65 12.42 1.94
C GLU A 205 19.58 11.66 0.61
N ASP A 206 20.27 10.51 0.51
CA ASP A 206 20.28 9.67 -0.70
C ASP A 206 18.91 9.02 -0.96
N VAL A 207 18.02 9.04 0.04
CA VAL A 207 16.63 8.56 -0.08
C VAL A 207 15.77 9.49 -0.94
N GLY A 208 16.12 10.77 -1.04
CA GLY A 208 15.41 11.74 -1.87
C GLY A 208 13.93 11.87 -1.49
N GLN A 209 13.03 11.66 -2.46
CA GLN A 209 11.57 11.81 -2.29
C GLN A 209 10.84 10.50 -1.93
N GLN A 210 11.56 9.40 -1.70
CA GLN A 210 10.94 8.12 -1.31
C GLN A 210 10.29 8.19 0.08
N LEU A 211 10.82 9.06 0.94
CA LEU A 211 10.31 9.32 2.29
C LEU A 211 9.97 10.81 2.43
N SER A 212 8.96 11.12 3.24
CA SER A 212 8.73 12.49 3.72
C SER A 212 9.85 12.93 4.67
N GLU A 213 9.98 14.23 4.92
CA GLU A 213 10.97 14.74 5.88
C GLU A 213 10.76 14.17 7.28
N GLU A 214 9.51 14.02 7.73
CA GLU A 214 9.19 13.39 9.01
C GLU A 214 9.63 11.91 9.06
N GLU A 215 9.39 11.15 7.98
CA GLU A 215 9.82 9.75 7.90
C GLU A 215 11.36 9.63 7.84
N LYS A 216 12.05 10.58 7.20
CA LYS A 216 13.51 10.65 7.19
C LYS A 216 14.06 10.91 8.59
N GLU A 217 13.49 11.87 9.31
CA GLU A 217 13.87 12.19 10.69
C GLU A 217 13.68 10.98 11.60
N ASP A 218 12.55 10.28 11.48
CA ASP A 218 12.28 9.06 12.24
C ASP A 218 13.31 7.96 11.93
N LEU A 219 13.55 7.69 10.65
CA LEU A 219 14.51 6.68 10.21
C LEU A 219 15.95 7.01 10.67
N ALA A 220 16.38 8.25 10.53
CA ALA A 220 17.71 8.69 10.96
C ALA A 220 17.90 8.52 12.48
N ARG A 221 16.87 8.86 13.26
CA ARG A 221 16.86 8.66 14.72
C ARG A 221 16.96 7.18 15.08
N ARG A 222 16.20 6.31 14.42
CA ARG A 222 16.24 4.85 14.61
C ARG A 222 17.61 4.27 14.28
N ILE A 223 18.20 4.66 13.15
CA ILE A 223 19.56 4.25 12.74
C ILE A 223 20.59 4.66 13.80
N LYS A 224 20.55 5.92 14.25
CA LYS A 224 21.48 6.41 15.28
C LYS A 224 21.38 5.59 16.57
N SER A 225 20.16 5.25 17.00
CA SER A 225 19.93 4.40 18.18
C SER A 225 20.52 3.00 17.99
N LEU A 226 20.33 2.40 16.81
CA LEU A 226 20.89 1.07 16.51
C LEU A 226 22.41 1.07 16.51
N LEU A 227 23.05 2.08 15.93
CA LEU A 227 24.51 2.17 15.86
C LEU A 227 25.17 2.33 17.24
N ILE A 228 24.41 2.72 18.27
CA ILE A 228 24.84 2.75 19.68
C ILE A 228 24.68 1.38 20.35
N ASN A 229 23.64 0.63 19.98
CA ASN A 229 23.23 -0.61 20.65
C ASN A 229 23.77 -1.89 20.01
N ILE A 230 24.23 -1.84 18.76
CA ILE A 230 25.01 -2.89 18.06
C ILE A 230 26.47 -2.50 18.09
#